data_AF-A0A7W1GRV5-F1
#
_entry.id   AF-A0A7W1GRV5-F1
#
_cell.length_a   1.000
_cell.length_b   1.000
_cell.length_c   1.000
_cell.angle_alpha   90.00
_cell.angle_beta   90.00
_cell.angle_gamma   90.00
#
_symmetry.space_group_name_H-M   'P 1'
#
loop_
_entity.id
_entity.type
_entity.pdbx_description
1 polymer ?
#
loop_
_entity_poly.entity_id
_entity_poly.type
_entity_poly.pdbx_seq_one_letter_code
_entity_poly.pdbx_strand_id
1 'polypeptide(L)'
;MTDAPGWLRELVTATSDLSAGELSRQVPPPPESARRSAVLVLFGESDGQPDLVLIERAHDLRSHAGQLAFPGGGADDGETAV
;
A
#
# COMPACT_ATOMS: atom_id res chain seq x y z
N MET A 1 14.56 2.98 11.38
CA MET A 1 13.77 2.01 10.58
C MET A 1 14.01 0.64 11.17
N THR A 2 12.97 0.00 11.67
CA THR A 2 13.05 -1.36 12.19
C THR A 2 13.46 -2.31 11.06
N ASP A 3 14.37 -3.24 11.34
CA ASP A 3 14.76 -4.26 10.38
C ASP A 3 13.55 -5.11 9.97
N ALA A 4 13.50 -5.53 8.71
CA ALA A 4 12.35 -6.27 8.18
C ALA A 4 12.21 -7.64 8.89
N PRO A 5 10.98 -8.16 9.09
CA PRO A 5 10.79 -9.53 9.55
C PRO A 5 11.57 -10.51 8.70
N GLY A 6 12.07 -11.59 9.31
CA GLY A 6 12.97 -12.51 8.61
C GLY A 6 12.40 -13.10 7.33
N TRP A 7 11.11 -13.38 7.32
CA TRP A 7 10.39 -13.87 6.14
C TRP A 7 10.28 -12.84 5.01
N LEU A 8 10.39 -11.54 5.30
CA LEU A 8 10.29 -10.46 4.31
C LEU A 8 11.66 -10.08 3.72
N ARG A 9 12.76 -10.48 4.36
CA ARG A 9 14.13 -10.06 3.97
C ARG A 9 14.53 -10.48 2.56
N GLU A 10 14.19 -11.70 2.15
CA GLU A 10 14.49 -12.16 0.78
C GLU A 10 13.77 -11.32 -0.26
N LEU A 11 12.49 -11.01 -0.05
CA LEU A 11 11.72 -10.16 -0.95
C LEU A 11 12.30 -8.74 -1.00
N VAL A 12 12.62 -8.15 0.14
CA VAL A 12 13.25 -6.82 0.20
C VAL A 12 14.57 -6.80 -0.57
N THR A 13 15.42 -7.82 -0.38
CA THR A 13 16.69 -7.93 -1.07
C THR A 13 16.51 -8.13 -2.57
N ALA A 14 15.59 -9.01 -2.99
CA ALA A 14 15.33 -9.29 -4.39
C ALA A 14 14.72 -8.10 -5.15
N THR A 15 14.13 -7.14 -4.43
CA THR A 15 13.45 -5.97 -5.00
C THR A 15 14.19 -4.65 -4.79
N SER A 16 15.35 -4.65 -4.10
CA SER A 16 16.04 -3.41 -3.69
C SER A 16 16.46 -2.53 -4.85
N ASP A 17 16.78 -3.15 -5.98
CA ASP A 17 17.28 -2.48 -7.18
C ASP A 17 16.21 -2.31 -8.26
N LEU A 18 14.97 -2.76 -8.00
CA LEU A 18 13.87 -2.63 -8.94
C LEU A 18 13.29 -1.22 -8.90
N SER A 19 13.18 -0.61 -10.08
CA SER A 19 12.39 0.60 -10.27
C SER A 19 10.90 0.29 -10.42
N ALA A 20 10.06 1.28 -10.10
CA ALA A 20 8.61 1.16 -10.30
C ALA A 20 8.24 0.84 -11.77
N GLY A 21 9.02 1.31 -12.74
CA GLY A 21 8.81 1.05 -14.16
C GLY A 21 9.12 -0.38 -14.59
N GLU A 22 9.99 -1.08 -13.84
CA GLU A 22 10.27 -2.51 -14.05
C GLU A 22 9.16 -3.39 -13.49
N LEU A 23 8.53 -2.96 -12.38
CA LEU A 23 7.40 -3.65 -11.78
C LEU A 23 6.08 -3.39 -12.51
N SER A 24 5.90 -2.18 -13.07
CA SER A 24 4.68 -1.79 -13.78
C SER A 24 4.98 -0.99 -15.03
N ARG A 25 4.53 -1.51 -16.17
CA ARG A 25 4.72 -0.89 -17.49
C ARG A 25 3.78 0.30 -17.76
N GLN A 26 2.78 0.55 -16.91
CA GLN A 26 1.69 1.48 -17.22
C GLN A 26 1.09 2.18 -15.99
N VAL A 27 1.87 3.04 -15.33
CA VAL A 27 1.30 4.02 -14.39
C VAL A 27 1.53 5.43 -14.96
N PRO A 28 0.53 6.03 -15.63
CA PRO A 28 0.65 7.44 -16.02
C PRO A 28 0.86 8.30 -14.77
N PRO A 29 1.65 9.38 -14.86
CA PRO A 29 1.84 10.27 -13.73
C PRO A 29 0.48 10.80 -13.26
N PRO A 30 0.28 10.96 -11.94
CA PRO A 30 -0.97 11.51 -11.43
C PRO A 30 -1.16 12.92 -12.01
N PRO A 31 -2.42 13.31 -12.33
CA PRO A 31 -2.69 14.69 -12.77
C PRO A 31 -2.29 15.68 -11.68
N GLU A 32 -2.00 16.93 -12.04
CA GLU A 32 -1.67 17.98 -11.06
C GLU A 32 -2.81 18.21 -10.03
N SER A 33 -4.04 17.91 -10.43
CA SER A 33 -5.23 17.97 -9.59
C SER A 33 -5.47 16.72 -8.73
N ALA A 34 -4.56 15.74 -8.74
CA ALA A 34 -4.73 14.52 -7.96
C ALA A 34 -4.75 14.83 -6.46
N ARG A 35 -5.79 14.33 -5.78
CA ARG A 35 -5.87 14.40 -4.33
C ARG A 35 -4.77 13.52 -3.72
N ARG A 36 -3.93 14.11 -2.87
CA ARG A 36 -2.95 13.36 -2.07
C ARG A 36 -3.68 12.31 -1.24
N SER A 37 -3.16 11.09 -1.28
CA SER A 37 -3.73 9.95 -0.58
C SER A 37 -2.62 8.99 -0.19
N ALA A 38 -2.83 8.20 0.86
CA ALA A 38 -1.89 7.18 1.30
C ALA A 38 -2.64 5.92 1.72
N VAL A 39 -1.93 4.80 1.68
CA VAL A 39 -2.40 3.52 2.20
C VAL A 39 -1.39 2.97 3.19
N LEU A 40 -1.89 2.24 4.18
CA LEU A 40 -1.09 1.44 5.10
C LEU A 40 -0.97 0.02 4.54
N VAL A 41 0.25 -0.39 4.22
CA VAL A 41 0.59 -1.79 3.95
C VAL A 41 1.11 -2.40 5.24
N LEU A 42 0.22 -3.04 5.99
CA LEU A 42 0.55 -3.63 7.28
C LEU A 42 0.89 -5.12 7.12
N PHE A 43 2.18 -5.42 7.25
CA PHE A 43 2.72 -6.77 7.32
C PHE A 43 2.73 -7.26 8.78
N GLY A 44 2.33 -8.50 9.00
CA GLY A 44 2.30 -9.11 10.32
C GLY A 44 2.58 -10.61 10.29
N GLU A 45 2.31 -11.26 11.42
CA GLU A 45 2.34 -12.71 11.55
C GLU A 45 1.13 -13.17 12.39
N SER A 46 0.32 -14.08 11.84
CA SER A 46 -0.78 -14.76 12.53
C SER A 46 -0.52 -16.26 12.56
N ASP A 47 -0.69 -16.89 13.72
CA ASP A 47 -0.43 -18.32 13.92
C ASP A 47 0.96 -18.78 13.43
N GLY A 48 1.96 -17.88 13.54
CA GLY A 48 3.33 -18.12 13.08
C GLY A 48 3.51 -18.11 11.56
N GLN A 49 2.55 -17.59 10.80
CA GLN A 49 2.62 -17.43 9.35
C GLN A 49 2.56 -15.95 8.96
N PRO A 50 3.29 -15.52 7.91
CA PRO A 50 3.20 -14.15 7.40
C PRO A 50 1.78 -13.80 7.00
N ASP A 51 1.32 -12.62 7.39
CA ASP A 51 0.02 -12.10 6.98
C ASP A 51 0.08 -10.62 6.58
N LEU A 52 -1.03 -10.17 5.99
CA LEU A 52 -1.18 -8.82 5.47
C LEU A 52 -2.62 -8.37 5.65
N VAL A 53 -2.80 -7.18 6.20
CA VAL A 53 -4.13 -6.63 6.47
C VAL A 53 -4.73 -6.04 5.21
N LEU A 54 -5.92 -6.54 4.86
CA LEU A 54 -6.81 -5.97 3.86
C LEU A 54 -8.15 -5.62 4.52
N ILE A 55 -8.85 -4.67 3.92
CA ILE A 55 -10.22 -4.32 4.27
C ILE A 55 -11.14 -4.53 3.07
N GLU A 56 -12.40 -4.82 3.34
CA GLU A 56 -13.46 -4.66 2.35
C GLU A 56 -13.99 -3.22 2.43
N ARG A 57 -14.03 -2.55 1.28
CA ARG A 57 -14.59 -1.19 1.19
C ARG A 57 -16.11 -1.23 1.35
N ALA A 58 -16.66 -0.29 2.12
CA ALA A 58 -18.10 -0.18 2.35
C ALA A 58 -18.90 -0.16 1.03
N HIS A 59 -20.04 -0.86 1.01
CA HIS A 59 -20.85 -1.06 -0.20
C HIS A 59 -21.57 0.21 -0.68
N ASP A 60 -21.69 1.23 0.16
CA ASP A 60 -22.35 2.50 -0.14
C ASP A 60 -21.40 3.55 -0.76
N LEU A 61 -20.12 3.20 -0.94
CA LEU A 61 -19.15 4.11 -1.53
C LEU A 61 -19.41 4.34 -3.01
N ARG A 62 -19.24 5.60 -3.44
CA ARG A 62 -19.40 6.01 -4.84
C ARG A 62 -18.41 5.34 -5.79
N SER A 63 -17.26 4.90 -5.28
CA SER A 63 -16.19 4.26 -6.04
C SER A 63 -15.63 3.06 -5.28
N HIS A 64 -15.34 1.97 -6.02
CA HIS A 64 -14.68 0.76 -5.50
C HIS A 64 -15.42 0.08 -4.32
N ALA A 65 -16.75 0.23 -4.23
CA ALA A 65 -17.57 -0.43 -3.23
C ALA A 65 -17.41 -1.96 -3.25
N GLY A 66 -17.29 -2.59 -2.07
CA GLY A 66 -17.12 -4.04 -1.91
C GLY A 66 -15.78 -4.60 -2.37
N GLN A 67 -14.83 -3.77 -2.82
CA GLN A 67 -13.51 -4.25 -3.23
C GLN A 67 -12.59 -4.45 -2.02
N LEU A 68 -11.74 -5.47 -2.09
CA LEU A 68 -10.60 -5.59 -1.18
C LEU A 68 -9.59 -4.47 -1.45
N ALA A 69 -9.13 -3.84 -0.38
CA ALA A 69 -8.18 -2.74 -0.45
C ALA A 69 -7.23 -2.76 0.73
N PHE A 70 -6.08 -2.10 0.58
CA PHE A 70 -5.31 -1.68 1.74
C PHE A 70 -6.08 -0.62 2.54
N PRO A 71 -5.95 -0.62 3.88
CA PRO A 71 -6.42 0.49 4.70
C PRO A 71 -5.80 1.81 4.21
N GLY A 72 -6.57 2.89 4.18
CA GLY A 72 -6.05 4.18 3.73
C GLY A 72 -7.12 5.20 3.41
N GLY A 73 -6.69 6.37 2.96
CA GLY A 73 -7.54 7.51 2.73
C GLY A 73 -6.85 8.64 2.00
N GLY A 74 -7.64 9.66 1.65
CA GLY A 74 -7.10 10.93 1.16
C GLY A 74 -6.53 11.72 2.33
N ALA A 75 -5.41 12.39 2.10
CA ALA A 75 -4.84 13.32 3.06
C ALA A 75 -5.83 14.48 3.30
N ASP A 76 -5.85 14.97 4.53
CA ASP A 76 -6.54 16.20 4.91
C ASP A 76 -5.61 17.42 4.79
N ASP A 77 -6.19 18.62 4.79
CA ASP A 77 -5.43 19.86 4.62
C ASP A 77 -4.42 20.05 5.76
N GLY A 78 -3.14 20.16 5.40
CA GLY A 78 -2.03 20.28 6.35
C GLY A 78 -1.43 18.95 6.82
N GLU A 79 -2.00 17.81 6.42
CA GLU A 79 -1.42 16.50 6.72
C GLU A 79 -0.20 16.19 5.84
N THR A 80 0.83 15.59 6.45
CA THR A 80 2.04 15.13 5.76
C THR A 80 2.28 13.65 6.04
N ALA A 81 2.89 12.96 5.08
CA ALA A 81 3.36 11.60 5.31
C ALA A 81 4.36 11.57 6.47
N VAL A 82 4.27 10.51 7.28
CA VAL A 82 5.13 10.27 8.46
C VAL A 82 6.29 9.37 8.06
#